data_AF-A0A7R9DII4-F1
#
_entry.id   AF-A0A7R9DII4-F1
#
_cell.length_a   1.000
_cell.length_b   1.000
_cell.length_c   1.000
_cell.angle_alpha   90.00
_cell.angle_beta   90.00
_cell.angle_gamma   90.00
#
_symmetry.space_group_name_H-M   'P 1'
#
loop_
_entity.id
_entity.type
_entity.pdbx_description
1 polymer ?
#
loop_
_entity_poly.entity_id
_entity_poly.type
_entity_poly.pdbx_seq_one_letter_code
_entity_poly.pdbx_strand_id
1 'polypeptide(L)'
;MVMTKHKFLSNTELTKIKQTVAALKEFNISEAEIKEQPDVLSIFPVTIQNHGMVLKEGGFISVNAWLLLNYQMVVKKRVSLLKAHGYIPTHVDPVASVQSYLGELKPSPIPSGDSFLEAHKAALRQYLMWRLEMSPEEIDRVLKTYLRIRHKSVRLIRRSLDILEHDIGLTKEKIRNNGYLIHSHPDNTLDTLRLVETLGGLPTRQVFRM
;
A
#
# COMPACT_ATOMS: atom_id res chain seq x y z
N MET A 1 20.89 15.89 -22.55
CA MET A 1 22.07 15.29 -21.87
C MET A 1 21.69 14.75 -20.48
N VAL A 2 20.61 13.97 -20.36
CA VAL A 2 20.12 13.37 -19.09
C VAL A 2 20.19 11.83 -19.14
N MET A 3 20.16 11.23 -20.34
CA MET A 3 20.13 9.78 -20.53
C MET A 3 21.46 9.07 -20.24
N THR A 4 22.59 9.75 -20.29
CA THR A 4 23.92 9.13 -20.09
C THR A 4 24.31 8.95 -18.62
N LYS A 5 23.66 9.63 -17.67
CA LYS A 5 23.94 9.48 -16.23
C LYS A 5 23.09 8.42 -15.52
N HIS A 6 21.96 8.02 -16.09
CA HIS A 6 21.03 7.09 -15.44
C HIS A 6 20.80 5.85 -16.32
N LYS A 7 21.62 4.81 -16.13
CA LYS A 7 21.59 3.53 -16.86
C LYS A 7 20.21 2.86 -16.92
N PHE A 8 19.30 3.20 -16.01
CA PHE A 8 17.94 2.66 -16.00
C PHE A 8 17.05 3.24 -17.13
N LEU A 9 17.23 4.52 -17.47
CA LEU A 9 16.38 5.21 -18.46
C LEU A 9 16.71 4.81 -19.90
N SER A 10 17.89 4.24 -20.15
CA SER A 10 18.27 3.78 -21.50
C SER A 10 17.55 2.49 -21.92
N ASN A 11 17.07 1.69 -20.96
CA ASN A 11 16.50 0.35 -21.20
C ASN A 11 15.02 0.23 -20.80
N THR A 12 14.36 1.33 -20.42
CA THR A 12 12.98 1.30 -19.94
C THR A 12 12.01 1.66 -21.06
N GLU A 13 10.98 0.84 -21.26
CA GLU A 13 9.92 1.10 -22.23
C GLU A 13 9.22 2.44 -21.95
N LEU A 14 9.00 3.22 -23.01
CA LEU A 14 8.36 4.54 -22.93
C LEU A 14 6.98 4.48 -22.26
N THR A 15 6.23 3.40 -22.47
CA THR A 15 4.92 3.16 -21.82
C THR A 15 5.06 3.09 -20.30
N LYS A 16 6.05 2.37 -19.79
CA LYS A 16 6.32 2.27 -18.35
C LYS A 16 6.71 3.64 -17.77
N ILE A 17 7.54 4.41 -18.46
CA ILE A 17 7.90 5.77 -18.04
C ILE A 17 6.65 6.65 -17.94
N LYS A 18 5.77 6.62 -18.95
CA LYS A 18 4.51 7.38 -18.95
C LYS A 18 3.61 7.01 -17.76
N GLN A 19 3.46 5.71 -17.48
CA GLN A 19 2.69 5.22 -16.33
C GLN A 19 3.33 5.65 -15.00
N THR A 20 4.65 5.59 -14.88
CA THR A 20 5.38 6.05 -13.69
C THR A 20 5.18 7.55 -13.47
N VAL A 21 5.31 8.37 -14.52
CA VAL A 21 5.05 9.82 -14.43
C VAL A 21 3.61 10.11 -14.03
N ALA A 22 2.63 9.38 -14.58
CA ALA A 22 1.22 9.51 -14.19
C ALA A 22 1.02 9.20 -12.70
N ALA A 23 1.60 8.09 -12.20
CA ALA A 23 1.52 7.73 -10.79
C ALA A 23 2.18 8.78 -9.87
N LEU A 24 3.31 9.38 -10.28
CA LEU A 24 3.96 10.46 -9.52
C LEU A 24 3.08 11.71 -9.44
N LYS A 25 2.41 12.06 -10.55
CA LYS A 25 1.51 13.23 -10.62
C LYS A 25 0.30 13.09 -9.68
N GLU A 26 -0.19 11.88 -9.40
CA GLU A 26 -1.24 11.64 -8.39
C GLU A 26 -0.84 12.05 -6.96
N PHE A 27 0.47 12.17 -6.71
CA PHE A 27 1.03 12.64 -5.44
C PHE A 27 1.54 14.09 -5.50
N ASN A 28 1.18 14.83 -6.56
CA ASN A 28 1.61 16.21 -6.81
C ASN A 28 3.13 16.37 -6.99
N ILE A 29 3.83 15.31 -7.37
CA ILE A 29 5.26 15.38 -7.66
C ILE A 29 5.44 16.04 -9.02
N SER A 30 6.14 17.18 -9.02
CA SER A 30 6.27 18.04 -10.21
C SER A 30 7.31 17.51 -11.20
N GLU A 31 7.23 17.96 -12.46
CA GLU A 31 8.26 17.63 -13.45
C GLU A 31 9.63 18.21 -13.11
N ALA A 32 9.67 19.36 -12.40
CA ALA A 32 10.90 19.94 -11.90
C ALA A 32 11.56 19.01 -10.86
N GLU A 33 10.77 18.51 -9.92
CA GLU A 33 11.22 17.57 -8.89
C GLU A 33 11.69 16.23 -9.49
N ILE A 34 10.98 15.71 -10.50
CA ILE A 34 11.41 14.51 -11.24
C ILE A 34 12.75 14.76 -11.94
N LYS A 35 12.99 15.96 -12.48
CA LYS A 35 14.28 16.31 -13.11
C LYS A 35 15.41 16.41 -12.10
N GLU A 36 15.12 16.86 -10.88
CA GLU A 36 16.08 16.90 -9.76
C GLU A 36 16.39 15.49 -9.23
N GLN A 37 15.41 14.58 -9.25
CA GLN A 37 15.56 13.20 -8.77
C GLN A 37 15.05 12.17 -9.78
N PRO A 38 15.71 12.03 -10.95
CA PRO A 38 15.23 11.18 -12.05
C PRO A 38 15.20 9.69 -11.70
N ASP A 39 15.95 9.25 -10.68
CA ASP A 39 15.93 7.87 -10.20
C ASP A 39 14.54 7.45 -9.70
N VAL A 40 13.67 8.40 -9.33
CA VAL A 40 12.27 8.10 -8.96
C VAL A 40 11.51 7.42 -10.11
N LEU A 41 11.92 7.65 -11.36
CA LEU A 41 11.37 6.99 -12.54
C LEU A 41 11.68 5.49 -12.60
N SER A 42 12.62 5.00 -11.78
CA SER A 42 12.93 3.58 -11.67
C SER A 42 11.94 2.78 -10.82
N ILE A 43 11.13 3.47 -10.03
CA ILE A 43 10.12 2.84 -9.18
C ILE A 43 8.93 2.42 -10.05
N PHE A 44 8.41 1.21 -9.82
CA PHE A 44 7.22 0.73 -10.50
C PHE A 44 5.98 1.58 -10.12
N PRO A 45 5.05 1.85 -11.06
CA PRO A 45 3.86 2.66 -10.79
C PRO A 45 3.04 2.18 -9.59
N VAL A 46 2.79 0.87 -9.51
CA VAL A 46 2.07 0.25 -8.38
C VAL A 46 2.79 0.41 -7.03
N THR A 47 4.13 0.50 -7.06
CA THR A 47 4.94 0.73 -5.86
C THR A 47 4.87 2.19 -5.44
N ILE A 48 4.88 3.14 -6.39
CA ILE A 48 4.66 4.57 -6.12
C ILE A 48 3.29 4.79 -5.48
N GLN A 49 2.24 4.22 -6.08
CA GLN A 49 0.88 4.31 -5.56
C GLN A 49 0.80 3.78 -4.13
N ASN A 50 1.34 2.60 -3.88
CA ASN A 50 1.34 2.01 -2.54
C ASN A 50 2.13 2.86 -1.53
N HIS A 51 3.38 3.22 -1.82
CA HIS A 51 4.22 3.99 -0.91
C HIS A 51 3.65 5.38 -0.64
N GLY A 52 3.20 6.09 -1.68
CA GLY A 52 2.60 7.40 -1.54
C GLY A 52 1.30 7.34 -0.73
N MET A 53 0.46 6.32 -0.92
CA MET A 53 -0.74 6.12 -0.11
C MET A 53 -0.40 5.85 1.36
N VAL A 54 0.56 4.97 1.65
CA VAL A 54 0.98 4.69 3.04
C VAL A 54 1.49 5.97 3.73
N LEU A 55 2.31 6.78 3.05
CA LEU A 55 2.80 8.04 3.61
C LEU A 55 1.64 9.02 3.88
N LYS A 56 0.69 9.17 2.95
CA LYS A 56 -0.51 10.01 3.15
C LYS A 56 -1.39 9.48 4.29
N GLU A 57 -1.61 8.18 4.36
CA GLU A 57 -2.37 7.52 5.43
C GLU A 57 -1.75 7.78 6.80
N GLY A 58 -0.42 7.81 6.84
CA GLY A 58 0.38 8.12 8.00
C GLY A 58 0.42 9.57 8.47
N GLY A 59 -0.20 10.49 7.73
CA GLY A 59 -0.22 11.90 8.07
C GLY A 59 1.03 12.68 7.65
N PHE A 60 1.80 12.18 6.66
CA PHE A 60 2.87 12.99 6.07
C PHE A 60 2.29 14.22 5.37
N ILE A 61 2.92 15.38 5.57
CA ILE A 61 2.46 16.66 5.01
C ILE A 61 2.42 16.64 3.49
N SER A 62 3.48 16.08 2.89
CA SER A 62 3.63 15.94 1.45
C SER A 62 4.38 14.67 1.11
N VAL A 63 4.04 14.06 -0.02
CA VAL A 63 4.83 12.97 -0.62
C VAL A 63 5.69 13.58 -1.71
N ASN A 64 6.99 13.31 -1.66
CA ASN A 64 7.96 13.82 -2.62
C ASN A 64 8.84 12.67 -3.15
N ALA A 65 9.59 12.90 -4.22
CA ALA A 65 10.44 11.92 -4.89
C ALA A 65 11.46 11.29 -3.93
N TRP A 66 12.02 12.11 -3.03
CA TRP A 66 13.00 11.65 -2.05
C TRP A 66 12.40 10.64 -1.08
N LEU A 67 11.21 10.92 -0.56
CA LEU A 67 10.48 10.04 0.35
C LEU A 67 10.13 8.71 -0.33
N LEU A 68 9.76 8.73 -1.62
CA LEU A 68 9.46 7.52 -2.38
C LEU A 68 10.70 6.66 -2.62
N LEU A 69 11.81 7.28 -3.02
CA LEU A 69 13.11 6.61 -3.22
C LEU A 69 13.65 6.01 -1.92
N ASN A 70 13.46 6.72 -0.82
CA ASN A 70 13.98 6.34 0.49
C ASN A 70 12.95 5.67 1.39
N TYR A 71 11.82 5.22 0.82
CA TYR A 71 10.66 4.74 1.58
C TYR A 71 11.03 3.76 2.69
N GLN A 72 11.82 2.72 2.38
CA GLN A 72 12.20 1.68 3.35
C GLN A 72 13.00 2.23 4.54
N MET A 73 13.80 3.27 4.31
CA MET A 73 14.57 3.94 5.37
C MET A 73 13.67 4.89 6.16
N VAL A 74 12.81 5.64 5.48
CA VAL A 74 11.88 6.61 6.08
C VAL A 74 10.90 5.93 7.03
N VAL A 75 10.23 4.86 6.60
CA VAL A 75 9.21 4.19 7.41
C VAL A 75 9.77 3.54 8.67
N LYS A 76 11.07 3.23 8.72
CA LYS A 76 11.74 2.67 9.89
C LYS A 76 12.18 3.74 10.90
N LYS A 77 12.12 5.03 10.57
CA LYS A 77 12.47 6.11 11.50
C LYS A 77 11.42 6.24 12.60
N ARG A 78 11.89 6.71 13.76
CA ARG A 78 11.02 7.09 14.88
C ARG A 78 10.06 8.19 14.46
N VAL A 79 8.80 8.09 14.87
CA VAL A 79 7.77 9.12 14.61
C VAL A 79 8.20 10.47 15.17
N SER A 80 8.82 10.50 16.35
CA SER A 80 9.35 11.73 16.95
C SER A 80 10.39 12.42 16.06
N LEU A 81 11.27 11.67 15.40
CA LEU A 81 12.25 12.20 14.48
C LEU A 81 11.59 12.73 13.20
N LEU A 82 10.62 12.00 12.65
CA LEU A 82 9.85 12.44 11.48
C LEU A 82 9.09 13.74 11.76
N LYS A 83 8.54 13.88 12.98
CA LYS A 83 7.90 15.13 13.46
C LYS A 83 8.90 16.26 13.62
N ALA A 84 10.05 16.00 14.23
CA ALA A 84 11.10 17.01 14.44
C ALA A 84 11.65 17.58 13.11
N HIS A 85 11.71 16.75 12.06
CA HIS A 85 12.11 17.19 10.72
C HIS A 85 10.95 17.75 9.88
N GLY A 86 9.73 17.86 10.44
CA GLY A 86 8.58 18.44 9.74
C GLY A 86 7.97 17.56 8.66
N TYR A 87 8.27 16.25 8.62
CA TYR A 87 7.61 15.33 7.67
C TYR A 87 6.17 15.02 8.09
N ILE A 88 5.92 14.94 9.40
CA ILE A 88 4.61 14.70 10.01
C ILE A 88 4.33 15.86 10.96
N PRO A 89 3.13 16.46 10.97
CA PRO A 89 2.81 17.50 11.95
C PRO A 89 2.95 17.00 13.39
N THR A 90 3.43 17.85 14.29
CA THR A 90 3.71 17.48 15.68
C THR A 90 2.49 16.92 16.43
N HIS A 91 1.30 17.44 16.12
CA HIS A 91 0.03 17.05 16.72
C HIS A 91 -0.62 15.79 16.11
N VAL A 92 -0.15 15.33 14.95
CA VAL A 92 -0.75 14.15 14.28
C VAL A 92 -0.24 12.87 14.94
N ASP A 93 -1.15 11.99 15.33
CA ASP A 93 -0.82 10.61 15.69
C ASP A 93 -0.91 9.73 14.43
N PRO A 94 0.20 9.10 13.97
CA PRO A 94 0.16 8.24 12.79
C PRO A 94 -0.78 7.04 12.92
N VAL A 95 -0.98 6.47 14.11
CA VAL A 95 -1.92 5.34 14.30
C VAL A 95 -3.34 5.82 14.04
N ALA A 96 -3.76 6.89 14.70
CA ALA A 96 -5.07 7.49 14.51
C ALA A 96 -5.28 7.97 13.07
N SER A 97 -4.24 8.55 12.45
CA SER A 97 -4.25 8.96 11.05
C SER A 97 -4.55 7.77 10.14
N VAL A 98 -3.84 6.64 10.29
CA VAL A 98 -4.07 5.44 9.48
C VAL A 98 -5.48 4.87 9.74
N GLN A 99 -5.92 4.82 11.00
CA GLN A 99 -7.28 4.39 11.37
C GLN A 99 -8.36 5.21 10.69
N SER A 100 -8.16 6.52 10.46
CA SER A 100 -9.15 7.36 9.78
C SER A 100 -9.47 6.91 8.35
N TYR A 101 -8.57 6.15 7.70
CA TYR A 101 -8.77 5.59 6.36
C TYR A 101 -9.41 4.20 6.35
N LEU A 102 -9.59 3.58 7.52
CA LEU A 102 -10.14 2.24 7.68
C LEU A 102 -11.68 2.21 7.72
N GLY A 103 -12.32 3.38 7.73
CA GLY A 103 -13.77 3.52 7.62
C GLY A 103 -14.48 3.08 8.90
N GLU A 104 -15.12 1.92 8.86
CA GLU A 104 -16.06 1.42 9.88
C GLU A 104 -15.41 1.08 11.22
N LEU A 105 -14.09 0.86 11.24
CA LEU A 105 -13.37 0.64 12.49
C LEU A 105 -13.24 1.96 13.24
N LYS A 106 -13.92 2.08 14.39
CA LYS A 106 -13.75 3.22 15.29
C LYS A 106 -12.29 3.32 15.72
N PRO A 107 -11.66 4.50 15.61
CA PRO A 107 -10.32 4.70 16.14
C PRO A 107 -10.30 4.35 17.62
N SER A 108 -9.32 3.55 18.01
CA SER A 108 -9.07 3.21 19.41
C SER A 108 -7.57 3.35 19.68
N PRO A 109 -7.17 3.80 20.88
CA PRO A 109 -5.76 3.83 21.25
C PRO A 109 -5.16 2.41 21.14
N ILE A 110 -4.12 2.27 20.33
CA ILE A 110 -3.36 1.02 20.21
C ILE A 110 -1.92 1.32 20.63
N PRO A 111 -1.33 0.50 21.53
CA PRO A 111 0.11 0.51 21.70
C PRO A 111 0.79 0.29 20.36
N SER A 112 1.69 1.21 19.98
CA SER A 112 2.53 1.05 18.81
C SER A 112 3.99 1.29 19.20
N GLY A 113 4.90 0.71 18.42
CA GLY A 113 6.32 0.98 18.60
C GLY A 113 6.72 2.38 18.15
N ASP A 114 7.97 2.75 18.40
CA ASP A 114 8.44 4.12 18.14
C ASP A 114 8.47 4.52 16.66
N SER A 115 8.54 3.54 15.73
CA SER A 115 8.71 3.81 14.30
C SER A 115 7.40 3.97 13.56
N PHE A 116 7.44 4.71 12.46
CA PHE A 116 6.26 4.89 11.60
C PHE A 116 5.70 3.55 11.09
N LEU A 117 6.56 2.61 10.70
CA LEU A 117 6.16 1.29 10.25
C LEU A 117 5.42 0.51 11.35
N GLU A 118 5.84 0.62 12.60
CA GLU A 118 5.16 -0.04 13.71
C GLU A 118 3.79 0.60 13.99
N ALA A 119 3.66 1.93 13.86
CA ALA A 119 2.37 2.60 13.94
C ALA A 119 1.40 2.13 12.82
N HIS A 120 1.88 2.08 11.57
CA HIS A 120 1.11 1.56 10.43
C HIS A 120 0.68 0.10 10.65
N LYS A 121 1.61 -0.76 11.08
CA LYS A 121 1.34 -2.17 11.38
C LYS A 121 0.33 -2.34 12.50
N ALA A 122 0.38 -1.51 13.54
CA ALA A 122 -0.56 -1.58 14.66
C ALA A 122 -2.00 -1.31 14.18
N ALA A 123 -2.21 -0.23 13.43
CA ALA A 123 -3.51 0.09 12.85
C ALA A 123 -4.00 -1.00 11.88
N LEU A 124 -3.12 -1.48 10.99
CA LEU A 124 -3.46 -2.54 10.04
C LEU A 124 -3.81 -3.86 10.73
N ARG A 125 -3.04 -4.26 11.75
CA ARG A 125 -3.27 -5.49 12.52
C ARG A 125 -4.66 -5.45 13.15
N GLN A 126 -5.00 -4.37 13.83
CA GLN A 126 -6.30 -4.22 14.46
C GLN A 126 -7.43 -4.29 13.43
N TYR A 127 -7.27 -3.61 12.30
CA TYR A 127 -8.26 -3.65 11.24
C TYR A 127 -8.49 -5.05 10.69
N LEU A 128 -7.43 -5.79 10.39
CA LEU A 128 -7.57 -7.15 9.87
C LEU A 128 -8.17 -8.10 10.90
N MET A 129 -7.80 -7.96 12.18
CA MET A 129 -8.42 -8.73 13.26
C MET A 129 -9.92 -8.48 13.36
N TRP A 130 -10.34 -7.21 13.32
CA TRP A 130 -11.75 -6.85 13.36
C TRP A 130 -12.49 -7.27 12.08
N ARG A 131 -11.96 -6.93 10.89
CA ARG A 131 -12.64 -7.12 9.61
C ARG A 131 -12.82 -8.59 9.25
N LEU A 132 -11.80 -9.42 9.55
CA LEU A 132 -11.75 -10.84 9.21
C LEU A 132 -11.95 -11.77 10.42
N GLU A 133 -12.29 -11.22 11.58
CA GLU A 133 -12.56 -11.97 12.81
C GLU A 133 -11.39 -12.90 13.19
N MET A 134 -10.16 -12.40 13.06
CA MET A 134 -8.94 -13.16 13.34
C MET A 134 -8.52 -13.03 14.80
N SER A 135 -8.04 -14.13 15.38
CA SER A 135 -7.33 -14.12 16.66
C SER A 135 -5.95 -13.42 16.53
N PRO A 136 -5.35 -12.98 17.65
CA PRO A 136 -3.98 -12.44 17.64
C PRO A 136 -2.96 -13.39 16.98
N GLU A 137 -3.07 -14.69 17.24
CA GLU A 137 -2.15 -15.71 16.72
C GLU A 137 -2.34 -15.92 15.21
N GLU A 138 -3.58 -15.85 14.73
CA GLU A 138 -3.89 -15.96 13.30
C GLU A 138 -3.30 -14.80 12.51
N ILE A 139 -3.53 -13.56 12.95
CA ILE A 139 -2.99 -12.39 12.26
C ILE A 139 -1.46 -12.37 12.31
N ASP A 140 -0.84 -12.83 13.41
CA ASP A 140 0.61 -12.97 13.50
C ASP A 140 1.16 -13.94 12.47
N ARG A 141 0.52 -15.10 12.30
CA ARG A 141 0.89 -16.06 11.24
C ARG A 141 0.76 -15.44 9.85
N VAL A 142 -0.37 -14.79 9.54
CA VAL A 142 -0.60 -14.15 8.24
C VAL A 142 0.46 -13.08 7.96
N LEU A 143 0.70 -12.17 8.90
CA LEU A 143 1.68 -11.11 8.72
C LEU A 143 3.12 -11.65 8.69
N LYS A 144 3.43 -12.78 9.34
CA LYS A 144 4.73 -13.45 9.26
C LYS A 144 4.96 -14.12 7.90
N THR A 145 3.95 -14.79 7.36
CA THR A 145 4.02 -15.46 6.06
C THR A 145 4.04 -14.47 4.90
N TYR A 146 3.20 -13.43 4.96
CA TYR A 146 3.00 -12.47 3.87
C TYR A 146 3.53 -11.08 4.25
N LEU A 147 4.86 -10.95 4.31
CA LEU A 147 5.56 -9.75 4.79
C LEU A 147 5.13 -8.45 4.08
N ARG A 148 4.76 -8.53 2.80
CA ARG A 148 4.37 -7.36 2.00
C ARG A 148 3.08 -6.70 2.48
N ILE A 149 2.18 -7.45 3.16
CA ILE A 149 0.96 -6.88 3.75
C ILE A 149 1.29 -5.76 4.73
N ARG A 150 2.38 -5.92 5.49
CA ARG A 150 2.84 -4.94 6.51
C ARG A 150 3.22 -3.57 5.94
N HIS A 151 3.49 -3.50 4.65
CA HIS A 151 3.91 -2.28 3.95
C HIS A 151 2.87 -1.78 2.96
N LYS A 152 1.68 -2.40 2.95
CA LYS A 152 0.63 -2.10 1.99
C LYS A 152 -0.31 -1.04 2.56
N SER A 153 -0.77 -0.15 1.69
CA SER A 153 -1.78 0.87 2.02
C SER A 153 -3.03 0.21 2.59
N VAL A 154 -3.56 0.79 3.67
CA VAL A 154 -4.78 0.28 4.30
C VAL A 154 -6.00 0.50 3.42
N ARG A 155 -6.01 1.55 2.59
CA ARG A 155 -7.05 1.78 1.59
C ARG A 155 -7.04 0.71 0.50
N LEU A 156 -5.86 0.34 0.01
CA LEU A 156 -5.72 -0.74 -0.98
C LEU A 156 -6.15 -2.08 -0.37
N ILE A 157 -5.78 -2.35 0.88
CA ILE A 157 -6.23 -3.55 1.59
C ILE A 157 -7.74 -3.57 1.73
N ARG A 158 -8.36 -2.49 2.23
CA ARG A 158 -9.81 -2.38 2.37
C ARG A 158 -10.52 -2.66 1.04
N ARG A 159 -10.09 -1.98 -0.03
CA ARG A 159 -10.67 -2.18 -1.37
C ARG A 159 -10.49 -3.61 -1.88
N SER A 160 -9.33 -4.24 -1.64
CA SER A 160 -9.14 -5.65 -1.98
C SER A 160 -10.09 -6.56 -1.21
N LEU A 161 -10.29 -6.34 0.10
CA LEU A 161 -11.25 -7.12 0.89
C LEU A 161 -12.69 -6.92 0.40
N ASP A 162 -13.08 -5.68 0.08
CA ASP A 162 -14.40 -5.38 -0.46
C ASP A 162 -14.65 -6.14 -1.79
N ILE A 163 -13.66 -6.19 -2.68
CA ILE A 163 -13.75 -6.97 -3.94
C ILE A 163 -13.84 -8.48 -3.65
N LEU A 164 -13.01 -9.00 -2.74
CA LEU A 164 -13.00 -10.43 -2.41
C LEU A 164 -14.35 -10.86 -1.81
N GLU A 165 -14.94 -10.05 -0.94
CA GLU A 165 -16.19 -10.37 -0.26
C GLU A 165 -17.43 -10.10 -1.12
N HIS A 166 -17.51 -8.95 -1.80
CA HIS A 166 -18.74 -8.52 -2.46
C HIS A 166 -18.76 -8.82 -3.97
N ASP A 167 -17.64 -8.60 -4.68
CA ASP A 167 -17.58 -8.88 -6.11
C ASP A 167 -17.35 -10.37 -6.37
N ILE A 168 -16.42 -10.97 -5.63
CA ILE A 168 -16.08 -12.39 -5.78
C ILE A 168 -16.98 -13.25 -4.91
N GLY A 169 -17.41 -12.83 -3.72
CA GLY A 169 -18.27 -13.64 -2.85
C GLY A 169 -17.51 -14.65 -1.99
N LEU A 170 -16.26 -14.34 -1.61
CA LEU A 170 -15.49 -15.16 -0.68
C LEU A 170 -15.96 -14.92 0.77
N THR A 171 -15.99 -15.99 1.56
CA THR A 171 -16.22 -15.88 3.00
C THR A 171 -14.96 -15.32 3.69
N LYS A 172 -15.16 -14.63 4.83
CA LYS A 172 -14.04 -14.21 5.70
C LYS A 172 -13.12 -15.37 6.03
N GLU A 173 -13.70 -16.56 6.26
CA GLU A 173 -12.96 -17.80 6.50
C GLU A 173 -12.03 -18.18 5.34
N LYS A 174 -12.51 -18.14 4.10
CA LYS A 174 -11.67 -18.42 2.93
C LYS A 174 -10.54 -17.39 2.83
N ILE A 175 -10.82 -16.11 3.09
CA ILE A 175 -9.82 -15.03 3.04
C ILE A 175 -8.74 -15.23 4.12
N ARG A 176 -9.12 -15.50 5.38
CA ARG A 176 -8.13 -15.73 6.47
C ARG A 176 -7.24 -16.94 6.20
N ASN A 177 -7.81 -18.01 5.63
CA ASN A 177 -7.06 -19.22 5.28
C ASN A 177 -6.13 -19.02 4.08
N ASN A 178 -6.40 -18.00 3.26
CA ASN A 178 -5.65 -17.68 2.04
C ASN A 178 -5.08 -16.25 2.11
N GLY A 179 -4.24 -15.98 3.10
CA GLY A 179 -3.69 -14.63 3.35
C GLY A 179 -2.99 -13.95 2.17
N TYR A 180 -2.57 -14.69 1.13
CA TYR A 180 -2.05 -14.11 -0.11
C TYR A 180 -3.09 -13.24 -0.85
N LEU A 181 -4.39 -13.50 -0.65
CA LEU A 181 -5.48 -12.72 -1.25
C LEU A 181 -5.48 -11.27 -0.76
N ILE A 182 -5.14 -11.06 0.52
CA ILE A 182 -5.05 -9.73 1.14
C ILE A 182 -3.94 -8.88 0.49
N HIS A 183 -2.91 -9.54 -0.02
CA HIS A 183 -1.79 -8.89 -0.70
C HIS A 183 -2.14 -8.40 -2.13
N SER A 184 -3.20 -8.92 -2.76
CA SER A 184 -3.58 -8.60 -4.15
C SER A 184 -3.81 -7.10 -4.37
N HIS A 185 -3.49 -6.59 -5.57
CA HIS A 185 -3.83 -5.22 -5.97
C HIS A 185 -5.29 -5.17 -6.45
N PRO A 186 -6.14 -4.27 -5.93
CA PRO A 186 -7.56 -4.28 -6.24
C PRO A 186 -7.84 -4.13 -7.74
N ASP A 187 -7.12 -3.22 -8.41
CA ASP A 187 -7.32 -3.00 -9.86
C ASP A 187 -6.88 -4.21 -10.70
N ASN A 188 -5.81 -4.93 -10.30
CA ASN A 188 -5.39 -6.14 -11.02
C ASN A 188 -6.43 -7.26 -10.88
N THR A 189 -7.04 -7.37 -9.69
CA THR A 189 -8.12 -8.35 -9.45
C THR A 189 -9.33 -8.00 -10.32
N LEU A 190 -9.76 -6.74 -10.34
CA LEU A 190 -10.89 -6.30 -11.17
C LEU A 190 -10.60 -6.46 -12.67
N ASP A 191 -9.40 -6.11 -13.13
CA ASP A 191 -8.99 -6.30 -14.51
C ASP A 191 -9.02 -7.78 -14.90
N THR A 192 -8.56 -8.67 -14.02
CA THR A 192 -8.64 -10.12 -14.25
C THR A 192 -10.10 -10.56 -14.38
N LEU A 193 -10.97 -10.13 -13.47
CA LEU A 193 -12.40 -10.48 -13.50
C LEU A 193 -13.13 -9.94 -14.73
N ARG A 194 -12.66 -8.81 -15.30
CA ARG A 194 -13.26 -8.16 -16.47
C ARG A 194 -12.73 -8.73 -17.78
N LEU A 195 -11.41 -8.94 -17.88
CA LEU A 195 -10.74 -9.30 -19.12
C LEU A 195 -10.70 -10.82 -19.35
N VAL A 196 -10.82 -11.60 -18.28
CA VAL A 196 -10.80 -13.06 -18.34
C VAL A 196 -12.17 -13.56 -17.90
N GLU A 197 -13.06 -13.82 -18.85
CA GLU A 197 -14.42 -14.28 -18.56
C GLU A 197 -14.44 -15.70 -17.97
N THR A 198 -13.65 -16.60 -18.56
CA THR A 198 -13.56 -18.00 -18.13
C THR A 198 -12.12 -18.47 -17.97
N LEU A 199 -11.88 -19.33 -16.98
CA LEU A 199 -10.62 -20.05 -16.77
C LEU A 199 -10.93 -21.54 -16.69
N GLY A 200 -10.31 -22.34 -17.57
CA GLY A 200 -10.55 -23.79 -17.61
C GLY A 200 -12.01 -24.17 -17.88
N GLY A 201 -12.74 -23.35 -18.66
CA GLY A 201 -14.16 -23.57 -18.98
C GLY A 201 -15.15 -23.16 -17.88
N LEU A 202 -14.66 -22.66 -16.74
CA LEU A 202 -15.50 -22.13 -15.67
C LEU A 202 -15.45 -20.59 -15.65
N PRO A 203 -16.53 -19.90 -15.26
CA PRO A 203 -16.49 -18.46 -15.01
C PRO A 203 -15.37 -18.12 -14.03
N THR A 204 -14.55 -17.12 -14.32
CA THR A 204 -13.38 -16.76 -13.51
C THR A 204 -13.74 -16.53 -12.05
N ARG A 205 -14.89 -15.88 -11.76
CA ARG A 205 -15.40 -15.69 -10.39
C ARG A 205 -15.61 -17.01 -9.64
N GLN A 206 -16.06 -18.06 -10.34
CA GLN A 206 -16.25 -19.38 -9.76
C GLN A 206 -14.91 -20.04 -9.44
N VAL A 207 -13.90 -19.89 -10.31
CA VAL A 207 -12.55 -20.41 -10.08
C VAL A 207 -11.92 -19.80 -8.81
N PHE A 208 -12.12 -18.50 -8.57
CA PHE A 208 -11.64 -17.87 -7.33
C PHE A 208 -12.30 -18.41 -6.05
N ARG A 209 -13.51 -18.96 -6.13
CA ARG A 209 -14.25 -19.51 -4.97
C ARG A 209 -13.84 -20.93 -4.62
N MET A 210 -13.29 -21.68 -5.57
CA MET A 210 -12.81 -23.05 -5.38
C MET A 210 -11.66 -23.09 -4.38
#